data_AF-A0A529LRJ9-F1
#
_entry.id   AF-A0A529LRJ9-F1
#
_cell.length_a   1.000
_cell.length_b   1.000
_cell.length_c   1.000
_cell.angle_alpha   90.00
_cell.angle_beta   90.00
_cell.angle_gamma   90.00
#
_symmetry.space_group_name_H-M   'P 1'
#
loop_
_entity.id
_entity.type
_entity.pdbx_description
1 polymer ?
#
loop_
_entity_poly.entity_id
_entity_poly.type
_entity_poly.pdbx_seq_one_letter_code
_entity_poly.pdbx_strand_id
1 'polypeptide(L)'
;TRELEAALETQTALLHEVDHRVKNNLQMISSLILMQSRMIKDEAVKDSLATMLERIEALSTVHRRLYQSKDVSRFDVSDFARDLVSDLLAASGRSQISSKLDLEPIVVPA
;
A
#
# COMPACT_ATOMS: atom_id res chain seq x y z
N THR A 1 -6.77 18.33 29.03
CA THR A 1 -6.37 19.76 29.13
C THR A 1 -6.29 20.32 27.72
N ARG A 2 -6.44 21.65 27.54
CA ARG A 2 -6.31 22.29 26.21
C ARG A 2 -4.99 21.95 25.49
N GLU A 3 -3.92 21.74 26.25
CA GLU A 3 -2.63 21.27 25.70
C GLU A 3 -2.70 19.86 25.13
N LEU A 4 -3.47 18.96 25.76
CA LEU A 4 -3.62 17.58 25.28
C LEU A 4 -4.44 17.52 23.98
N GLU A 5 -5.46 18.37 23.86
CA GLU A 5 -6.26 18.51 22.63
C GLU A 5 -5.43 19.08 21.48
N ALA A 6 -4.65 20.14 21.73
CA ALA A 6 -3.77 20.74 20.72
C ALA A 6 -2.64 19.78 20.27
N ALA A 7 -2.10 18.98 21.20
CA ALA A 7 -1.11 17.94 20.88
C ALA A 7 -1.71 16.85 19.98
N LEU A 8 -2.96 16.41 20.26
CA LEU A 8 -3.66 15.41 19.47
C LEU A 8 -3.98 15.92 18.06
N GLU A 9 -4.37 17.18 17.92
CA GLU A 9 -4.65 17.82 16.63
C GLU A 9 -3.38 17.92 15.77
N THR A 10 -2.26 18.30 16.40
CA THR A 10 -0.95 18.35 15.74
C THR A 10 -0.49 16.96 15.30
N GLN A 11 -0.65 15.95 16.15
CA GLN A 11 -0.33 14.55 15.83
C GLN A 11 -1.16 14.05 14.63
N THR A 12 -2.45 14.37 14.61
CA THR A 12 -3.35 13.98 13.51
C THR A 12 -2.95 14.66 12.19
N ALA A 13 -2.60 15.95 12.22
CA ALA A 13 -2.14 16.68 11.05
C ALA A 13 -0.82 16.10 10.49
N LEU A 14 0.12 15.72 11.35
CA LEU A 14 1.38 15.08 10.96
C LEU A 14 1.15 13.71 10.30
N LEU A 15 0.21 12.91 10.82
CA LEU A 15 -0.15 11.63 10.21
C LEU A 15 -0.73 11.80 8.81
N HIS A 16 -1.61 12.80 8.61
CA HIS A 16 -2.13 13.14 7.29
C HIS A 16 -1.03 13.57 6.32
N GLU A 17 -0.07 14.38 6.75
CA GLU A 17 1.05 14.80 5.91
C GLU A 17 1.92 13.60 5.47
N VAL A 18 2.17 12.64 6.36
CA VAL A 18 2.89 11.41 6.02
C VAL A 18 2.11 10.57 5.01
N ASP A 19 0.81 10.38 5.20
CA ASP A 19 -0.06 9.68 4.24
C ASP A 19 0.00 10.32 2.84
N HIS A 20 -0.13 11.64 2.78
CA HIS A 20 -0.01 12.40 1.53
C HIS A 20 1.36 12.23 0.88
N ARG A 21 2.45 12.26 1.64
CA ARG A 21 3.82 12.08 1.11
C ARG A 21 4.06 10.68 0.57
N VAL A 22 3.56 9.65 1.25
CA VAL A 22 3.71 8.27 0.78
C VAL A 22 2.98 8.07 -0.55
N LYS A 23 1.75 8.59 -0.68
CA LYS A 23 1.00 8.58 -1.96
C LYS A 23 1.78 9.27 -3.08
N ASN A 24 2.32 10.45 -2.82
CA ASN A 24 3.12 11.20 -3.79
C ASN A 24 4.37 10.41 -4.23
N ASN A 25 5.06 9.77 -3.28
CA ASN A 25 6.26 8.99 -3.56
C ASN A 25 5.96 7.75 -4.40
N LEU A 26 4.94 6.97 -4.05
CA LEU A 26 4.53 5.80 -4.84
C LEU A 26 4.13 6.20 -6.27
N GLN A 27 3.40 7.31 -6.42
CA GLN A 27 3.01 7.81 -7.73
C GLN A 27 4.20 8.32 -8.57
N MET A 28 5.18 8.97 -7.93
CA MET A 28 6.44 9.35 -8.60
C MET A 28 7.21 8.12 -9.08
N ILE A 29 7.36 7.09 -8.23
CA ILE A 29 8.09 5.87 -8.57
C ILE A 29 7.40 5.15 -9.74
N SER A 30 6.08 5.01 -9.72
CA SER A 30 5.31 4.44 -10.84
C SER A 30 5.55 5.22 -12.14
N SER A 31 5.57 6.55 -12.07
CA SER A 31 5.81 7.41 -13.23
C SER A 31 7.22 7.23 -13.82
N LEU A 32 8.23 7.10 -12.95
CA LEU A 32 9.61 6.83 -13.37
C LEU A 32 9.75 5.47 -14.04
N ILE A 33 9.12 4.43 -13.49
CA ILE A 33 9.13 3.08 -14.06
C ILE A 33 8.44 3.08 -15.43
N LEU A 34 7.28 3.72 -15.56
CA LEU A 34 6.58 3.85 -16.84
C LEU A 34 7.42 4.60 -17.88
N MET A 35 8.11 5.68 -17.49
CA MET A 35 9.03 6.39 -18.37
C MET A 35 10.19 5.51 -18.83
N GLN A 36 10.84 4.79 -17.90
CA GLN A 36 11.95 3.89 -18.25
C GLN A 36 11.49 2.74 -19.15
N SER A 37 10.33 2.15 -18.86
CA SER A 37 9.77 1.05 -19.65
C SER A 37 9.55 1.43 -21.13
N ARG A 38 9.22 2.70 -21.43
CA ARG A 38 9.06 3.19 -22.82
C ARG A 38 10.38 3.25 -23.59
N MET A 39 11.51 3.39 -22.91
CA MET A 39 12.83 3.51 -23.55
C MET A 39 13.53 2.17 -23.76
N ILE A 40 13.04 1.10 -23.11
CA ILE A 40 13.64 -0.23 -23.17
C ILE A 40 13.11 -1.01 -24.38
N LYS A 41 14.00 -1.72 -25.05
CA LYS A 41 13.68 -2.59 -26.19
C LYS A 41 13.63 -4.07 -25.84
N ASP A 42 14.27 -4.46 -24.74
CA ASP A 42 14.29 -5.84 -24.26
C ASP A 42 12.95 -6.17 -23.58
N GLU A 43 12.22 -7.11 -24.17
CA GLU A 43 10.89 -7.53 -23.69
C GLU A 43 10.96 -8.22 -22.32
N ALA A 44 12.02 -8.97 -22.01
CA ALA A 44 12.16 -9.60 -20.70
C ALA A 44 12.33 -8.55 -19.58
N VAL A 45 13.00 -7.44 -19.89
CA VAL A 45 13.16 -6.32 -18.96
C VAL A 45 11.85 -5.54 -18.82
N LYS A 46 11.08 -5.37 -19.90
CA LYS A 46 9.74 -4.76 -19.82
C LYS A 46 8.79 -5.56 -18.94
N ASP A 47 8.76 -6.90 -19.08
CA ASP A 47 7.91 -7.77 -18.26
C ASP A 47 8.26 -7.67 -16.77
N SER A 48 9.55 -7.56 -16.45
CA SER A 48 10.02 -7.35 -15.08
C SER A 48 9.57 -5.99 -14.53
N LEU A 49 9.63 -4.92 -15.34
CA LEU A 49 9.14 -3.59 -14.95
C LEU A 49 7.61 -3.56 -14.79
N ALA A 50 6.87 -4.26 -15.65
CA ALA A 50 5.42 -4.41 -15.52
C ALA A 50 5.06 -5.10 -14.19
N THR A 51 5.77 -6.18 -13.84
CA THR A 51 5.61 -6.86 -12.55
C THR A 51 5.95 -5.93 -11.37
N MET A 52 6.95 -5.06 -11.50
CA MET A 52 7.25 -4.05 -10.47
C MET A 52 6.14 -3.01 -10.33
N LEU A 53 5.54 -2.57 -11.44
CA LEU A 53 4.44 -1.62 -11.42
C LEU A 53 3.22 -2.20 -10.69
N GLU A 54 2.86 -3.46 -10.97
CA GLU A 54 1.78 -4.17 -10.27
C GLU A 54 2.01 -4.22 -8.75
N ARG A 55 3.26 -4.45 -8.32
CA ARG A 55 3.60 -4.45 -6.88
C ARG A 55 3.45 -3.08 -6.24
N ILE A 56 3.81 -2.00 -6.94
CA ILE A 56 3.66 -0.62 -6.44
C ILE A 56 2.18 -0.22 -6.37
N GLU A 57 1.37 -0.66 -7.33
CA GLU A 57 -0.08 -0.47 -7.30
C GLU A 57 -0.73 -1.22 -6.14
N ALA A 58 -0.30 -2.46 -5.88
CA ALA A 58 -0.70 -3.21 -4.70
C ALA A 58 -0.33 -2.44 -3.42
N LEU A 59 0.92 -1.99 -3.27
CA LEU A 59 1.36 -1.17 -2.13
C LEU A 59 0.59 0.14 -1.98
N SER A 60 0.20 0.78 -3.08
CA SER A 60 -0.62 1.99 -3.06
C SER A 60 -2.05 1.71 -2.59
N THR A 61 -2.61 0.56 -2.97
CA THR A 61 -3.94 0.10 -2.55
C THR A 61 -3.96 -0.23 -1.07
N VAL A 62 -2.94 -0.98 -0.64
CA VAL A 62 -2.60 -1.25 0.76
C VAL A 62 -2.59 0.04 1.57
N HIS A 63 -1.75 1.00 1.19
CA HIS A 63 -1.57 2.26 1.90
C HIS A 63 -2.89 3.04 2.03
N ARG A 64 -3.70 3.04 0.96
CA ARG A 64 -5.01 3.70 0.97
C ARG A 64 -5.99 3.02 1.93
N ARG A 65 -6.01 1.69 2.00
CA ARG A 65 -6.88 0.93 2.93
C ARG A 65 -6.47 1.15 4.39
N LEU A 66 -5.16 1.19 4.68
CA LEU A 66 -4.63 1.49 6.02
C LEU A 66 -5.15 2.81 6.58
N TYR A 67 -5.13 3.86 5.75
CA TYR A 67 -5.50 5.21 6.17
C TYR A 67 -7.00 5.55 5.97
N GLN A 68 -7.79 4.67 5.35
CA GLN A 68 -9.25 4.81 5.22
C GLN A 68 -10.05 4.10 6.31
N SER A 69 -9.39 3.27 7.13
CA SER A 69 -9.97 2.69 8.35
C SER A 69 -10.42 3.83 9.28
N LYS A 70 -11.70 3.80 9.72
CA LYS A 70 -12.29 4.79 10.63
C LYS A 70 -11.58 4.88 11.98
N ASP A 71 -10.78 3.88 12.31
CA ASP A 71 -9.98 3.83 13.52
C ASP A 71 -8.49 3.97 13.13
N VAL A 72 -8.07 5.21 12.90
CA VAL A 72 -6.68 5.56 12.61
C VAL A 72 -5.77 5.24 13.81
N SER A 73 -6.32 4.82 14.96
CA SER A 73 -5.58 4.52 16.18
C SER A 73 -5.08 3.08 16.30
N ARG A 74 -5.68 2.14 15.56
CA ARG A 74 -5.41 0.69 15.70
C ARG A 74 -5.49 -0.01 14.35
N PHE A 75 -4.36 -0.56 13.92
CA PHE A 75 -4.23 -1.26 12.65
C PHE A 75 -4.02 -2.76 12.88
N ASP A 76 -4.91 -3.63 12.37
CA ASP A 76 -4.68 -5.08 12.35
C ASP A 76 -3.96 -5.53 11.07
N VAL A 77 -2.70 -5.94 11.22
CA VAL A 77 -1.85 -6.44 10.13
C VAL A 77 -2.43 -7.72 9.48
N SER A 78 -3.19 -8.52 10.23
CA SER A 78 -3.73 -9.78 9.74
C SER A 78 -4.85 -9.57 8.73
N ASP A 79 -5.79 -8.68 9.01
CA ASP A 79 -6.88 -8.31 8.09
C ASP A 79 -6.32 -7.70 6.81
N PHE A 80 -5.30 -6.86 6.97
CA PHE A 80 -4.57 -6.31 5.86
C PHE A 80 -3.89 -7.35 4.97
N ALA A 81 -3.19 -8.31 5.57
CA ALA A 81 -2.51 -9.35 4.81
C ALA A 81 -3.50 -10.25 4.07
N ARG A 82 -4.71 -10.48 4.62
CA ARG A 82 -5.81 -11.17 3.93
C ARG A 82 -6.26 -10.42 2.69
N ASP A 83 -6.52 -9.12 2.84
CA ASP A 83 -6.96 -8.25 1.77
C ASP A 83 -5.91 -8.17 0.64
N LEU A 84 -4.64 -7.96 0.98
CA LEU A 84 -3.55 -7.89 0.01
C LEU A 84 -3.43 -9.19 -0.79
N VAL A 85 -3.48 -10.34 -0.13
CA VAL A 85 -3.37 -11.63 -0.82
C VAL A 85 -4.58 -11.87 -1.73
N SER A 86 -5.78 -11.46 -1.30
CA SER A 86 -6.98 -11.52 -2.14
C SER A 86 -6.83 -10.65 -3.39
N ASP A 87 -6.37 -9.40 -3.23
CA ASP A 87 -6.17 -8.46 -4.34
C ASP A 87 -5.10 -8.99 -5.33
N LEU A 88 -3.99 -9.53 -4.82
CA LEU A 88 -2.93 -10.11 -5.65
C LEU A 88 -3.40 -11.33 -6.44
N LEU A 89 -4.19 -12.21 -5.82
CA LEU A 89 -4.77 -13.36 -6.52
C LEU A 89 -5.74 -12.92 -7.62
N ALA A 90 -6.60 -11.94 -7.33
CA ALA A 90 -7.53 -11.38 -8.31
C ALA A 90 -6.80 -10.72 -9.49
N ALA A 91 -5.78 -9.92 -9.21
CA ALA A 91 -4.96 -9.25 -10.23
C ALA A 91 -4.17 -10.24 -11.10
N SER A 92 -3.73 -11.37 -10.52
CA SER A 92 -2.98 -12.39 -11.26
C SER A 92 -3.75 -13.03 -12.41
N GLY A 93 -5.10 -12.99 -12.38
CA GLY A 93 -5.96 -13.65 -13.35
C GLY A 93 -5.87 -15.18 -13.35
N ARG A 94 -5.16 -15.78 -12.38
CA ARG A 94 -4.88 -17.22 -12.29
C ARG A 94 -5.80 -17.89 -11.27
N SER A 95 -6.88 -18.51 -11.74
CA SER A 95 -7.87 -19.21 -10.90
C SER A 95 -7.36 -20.51 -10.27
N GLN A 96 -6.21 -21.02 -10.72
CA GLN A 96 -5.60 -22.25 -10.21
C GLN A 96 -4.73 -22.05 -8.95
N ILE A 97 -4.56 -20.81 -8.48
CA ILE A 97 -3.74 -20.51 -7.30
C ILE A 97 -4.67 -20.33 -6.10
N SER A 98 -4.51 -21.20 -5.10
CA SER A 98 -5.18 -21.06 -3.79
C SER A 98 -4.22 -20.48 -2.76
N SER A 99 -4.67 -19.52 -1.95
CA SER A 99 -3.92 -19.05 -0.78
C SER A 99 -4.35 -19.78 0.50
N LYS A 100 -3.37 -20.04 1.38
CA LYS A 100 -3.60 -20.40 2.77
C LYS A 100 -2.87 -19.36 3.61
N LEU A 101 -3.59 -18.73 4.54
CA LEU A 101 -3.06 -17.69 5.41
C LEU A 101 -3.15 -18.17 6.85
N ASP A 102 -2.00 -18.20 7.51
CA ASP A 102 -1.88 -18.43 8.94
C ASP A 102 -1.44 -17.11 9.56
N LEU A 103 -2.43 -16.36 10.07
CA LEU A 103 -2.26 -14.98 10.49
C LEU A 103 -2.88 -14.81 11.87
N GLU A 104 -2.08 -14.30 12.80
CA GLU A 104 -2.53 -13.87 14.11
C GLU A 104 -2.82 -12.36 14.09
N PRO A 105 -3.88 -11.88 14.77
CA PRO A 105 -4.13 -10.46 14.93
C PRO A 105 -2.93 -9.75 15.54
N ILE A 106 -2.36 -8.80 14.79
CA ILE A 106 -1.26 -7.96 15.28
C ILE A 106 -1.73 -6.53 15.14
N VAL A 107 -2.11 -5.95 16.28
CA VAL A 107 -2.54 -4.56 16.35
C VAL A 107 -1.32 -3.67 16.50
N VAL A 108 -1.02 -2.89 15.45
CA VAL A 108 0.02 -1.87 15.49
C VAL A 108 -0.64 -0.53 15.83
N PRO A 109 -0.16 0.19 16.86
CA PRO A 109 -0.57 1.57 17.09
C PRO A 109 -0.07 2.44 15.92
N ALA A 110 -0.92 3.29 15.37
CA ALA A 110 -0.53 4.20 14.29
C ALA A 110 0.30 5.39 14.79
#